data_AF-A0A9P6E1K6-F1
#
_entry.id   AF-A0A9P6E1K6-F1
#
_cell.length_a   1.000
_cell.length_b   1.000
_cell.length_c   1.000
_cell.angle_alpha   90.00
_cell.angle_beta   90.00
_cell.angle_gamma   90.00
#
_symmetry.space_group_name_H-M   'P 1'
#
loop_
_entity.id
_entity.type
_entity.pdbx_description
1 polymer ?
#
loop_
_entity_poly.entity_id
_entity_poly.type
_entity_poly.pdbx_seq_one_letter_code
_entity_poly.pdbx_strand_id
1 'polypeptide(L)'
;MAGNKSTKPSETNPIEETHPRWLEVEKAAQLLVGHIIQRHGPVSNRDIYRIATKEINQSSLPPISSLQISTLPGGTRPTPRHIIPSMSFLKKHVLPSLEGLRSYEKVYVRREATPQERAAMSSKQRQARGSEQGVFIDTWSWQWRPFSDIRLNPPKKPMPKQPPSKLLDHLNPRRRRARPEKEKRARIFAKAAKAAKQLGRLRAKAAFGV
;
A
#
# COMPACT_ATOMS: atom_id res chain seq x y z
N MET A 1 -54.99 4.17 -21.51
CA MET A 1 -54.22 3.44 -20.48
C MET A 1 -53.08 4.33 -20.01
N ALA A 2 -53.24 4.96 -18.85
CA ALA A 2 -52.26 5.89 -18.29
C ALA A 2 -51.33 5.12 -17.34
N GLY A 3 -50.02 5.10 -17.66
CA GLY A 3 -49.00 4.42 -16.86
C GLY A 3 -48.51 5.31 -15.72
N ASN A 4 -48.78 4.87 -14.49
CA ASN A 4 -48.28 5.51 -13.27
C ASN A 4 -46.76 5.31 -13.17
N LYS A 5 -46.01 6.42 -13.26
CA LYS A 5 -44.57 6.44 -13.02
C LYS A 5 -44.32 6.44 -11.51
N SER A 6 -43.81 5.34 -11.00
CA SER A 6 -43.37 5.17 -9.61
C SER A 6 -42.09 5.97 -9.37
N THR A 7 -42.22 7.09 -8.67
CA THR A 7 -41.09 7.91 -8.18
C THR A 7 -40.47 7.19 -6.99
N LYS A 8 -39.24 6.69 -7.14
CA LYS A 8 -38.48 6.13 -6.02
C LYS A 8 -38.12 7.27 -5.04
N PRO A 9 -38.30 7.10 -3.72
CA PRO A 9 -37.83 8.07 -2.76
C PRO A 9 -36.30 8.10 -2.81
N SER A 10 -35.76 9.30 -2.94
CA SER A 10 -34.35 9.61 -2.81
C SER A 10 -33.86 9.18 -1.42
N GLU A 11 -33.04 8.13 -1.38
CA GLU A 11 -32.20 7.80 -0.22
C GLU A 11 -31.23 8.99 0.01
N THR A 12 -31.66 9.92 0.86
CA THR A 12 -30.76 10.84 1.54
C THR A 12 -29.85 10.01 2.42
N ASN A 13 -28.63 9.75 1.94
CA ASN A 13 -27.56 9.21 2.76
C ASN A 13 -27.40 10.11 3.99
N PRO A 14 -27.61 9.60 5.22
CA PRO A 14 -27.35 10.39 6.40
C PRO A 14 -25.89 10.79 6.36
N ILE A 15 -25.65 12.10 6.34
CA ILE A 15 -24.34 12.70 6.48
C ILE A 15 -23.75 12.09 7.74
N GLU A 16 -22.70 11.31 7.56
CA GLU A 16 -21.97 10.64 8.64
C GLU A 16 -21.53 11.72 9.63
N GLU A 17 -22.30 11.87 10.71
CA GLU A 17 -21.85 12.51 11.94
C GLU A 17 -20.64 11.70 12.40
N THR A 18 -19.48 12.11 11.92
CA THR A 18 -18.19 11.61 12.35
C THR A 18 -18.04 12.05 13.79
N HIS A 19 -18.56 11.22 14.70
CA HIS A 19 -18.60 11.51 16.13
C HIS A 19 -17.20 11.97 16.58
N PRO A 20 -17.09 13.13 17.28
CA PRO A 20 -15.80 13.71 17.68
C PRO A 20 -14.91 12.72 18.45
N ARG A 21 -15.54 11.74 19.10
CA ARG A 21 -14.93 10.63 19.81
C ARG A 21 -14.05 9.71 18.94
N TRP A 22 -14.41 9.48 17.67
CA TRP A 22 -13.60 8.64 16.77
C TRP A 22 -12.27 9.31 16.42
N LEU A 23 -12.26 10.64 16.32
CA LEU A 23 -11.07 11.41 16.01
C LEU A 23 -10.02 11.31 17.13
N GLU A 24 -10.48 11.33 18.39
CA GLU A 24 -9.61 11.16 19.56
C GLU A 24 -8.98 9.77 19.62
N VAL A 25 -9.78 8.72 19.36
CA VAL A 25 -9.29 7.34 19.28
C VAL A 25 -8.27 7.19 18.16
N GLU A 26 -8.55 7.78 17.00
CA GLU A 26 -7.63 7.73 15.86
C GLU A 26 -6.30 8.44 16.18
N LYS A 27 -6.34 9.64 16.76
CA LYS A 27 -5.12 10.37 17.18
C LYS A 27 -4.30 9.59 18.20
N ALA A 28 -4.95 9.00 19.20
CA ALA A 28 -4.26 8.15 20.17
C ALA A 28 -3.63 6.92 19.50
N ALA A 29 -4.32 6.31 18.53
CA ALA A 29 -3.80 5.19 17.76
C ALA A 29 -2.61 5.60 16.88
N GLN A 30 -2.66 6.77 16.26
CA GLN A 30 -1.56 7.33 15.46
C GLN A 30 -0.30 7.51 16.30
N LEU A 31 -0.43 8.09 17.50
CA LEU A 31 0.69 8.27 18.43
C LEU A 31 1.31 6.93 18.86
N LEU A 32 0.47 5.95 19.22
CA LEU A 32 0.93 4.61 19.61
C LEU A 32 1.66 3.92 18.46
N VAL A 33 1.07 3.91 17.27
CA VAL A 33 1.69 3.31 16.07
C VAL A 33 3.00 4.02 15.73
N GLY A 34 3.04 5.34 15.85
CA GLY A 34 4.25 6.11 15.61
C GLY A 34 5.38 5.74 16.58
N HIS A 35 5.07 5.60 17.87
CA HIS A 35 6.02 5.16 18.89
C HIS A 35 6.57 3.75 18.60
N ILE A 36 5.69 2.80 18.23
CA ILE A 36 6.08 1.43 17.88
C ILE A 36 7.06 1.42 16.70
N ILE A 37 6.75 2.16 15.63
CA ILE A 37 7.62 2.23 14.44
C ILE A 37 8.96 2.90 14.79
N GLN A 38 8.95 3.95 15.61
CA GLN A 38 10.18 4.65 16.00
C GLN A 38 11.09 3.77 16.87
N ARG A 39 10.51 2.95 17.76
CA ARG A 39 11.25 2.06 18.67
C ARG A 39 11.77 0.80 17.97
N HIS A 40 10.97 0.19 17.10
CA HIS A 40 11.27 -1.11 16.48
C HIS A 40 11.79 -1.01 15.03
N GLY A 41 11.81 0.20 14.45
CA GLY A 41 12.19 0.40 13.06
C GLY A 41 11.10 -0.04 12.08
N PRO A 42 11.47 -0.39 10.83
CA PRO A 42 10.53 -0.83 9.81
C PRO A 42 9.73 -2.07 10.23
N VAL A 43 8.42 -1.93 10.41
CA VAL A 43 7.55 -3.01 10.94
C VAL A 43 6.34 -3.29 10.05
N SER A 44 5.91 -4.55 10.00
CA SER A 44 4.71 -4.95 9.24
C SER A 44 3.43 -4.59 9.98
N ASN A 45 2.30 -4.45 9.27
CA ASN A 45 1.00 -4.18 9.90
C ASN A 45 0.64 -5.20 10.99
N ARG A 46 1.00 -6.47 10.76
CA ARG A 46 0.71 -7.55 11.70
C ARG A 46 1.55 -7.40 12.97
N ASP A 47 2.81 -7.02 12.81
CA ASP A 47 3.70 -6.79 13.94
C ASP A 47 3.29 -5.55 14.72
N ILE A 48 2.93 -4.45 14.05
CA ILE A 48 2.40 -3.23 14.69
C ILE A 48 1.21 -3.59 15.58
N TYR A 49 0.22 -4.29 15.02
CA TYR A 49 -0.97 -4.69 15.78
C TYR A 49 -0.60 -5.60 16.97
N ARG A 50 0.25 -6.61 16.74
CA ARG A 50 0.69 -7.53 17.79
C ARG A 50 1.44 -6.79 18.92
N ILE A 51 2.34 -5.88 18.59
CA ILE A 51 3.11 -5.10 19.56
C ILE A 51 2.17 -4.19 20.34
N ALA A 52 1.29 -3.45 19.65
CA ALA A 52 0.30 -2.59 20.29
C ALA A 52 -0.55 -3.37 21.30
N THR A 53 -1.06 -4.54 20.89
CA THR A 53 -1.86 -5.41 21.79
C THR A 53 -1.09 -5.96 22.99
N LYS A 54 0.25 -6.03 22.92
CA LYS A 54 1.10 -6.49 24.03
C LYS A 54 1.49 -5.33 24.96
N GLU A 55 1.88 -4.18 24.41
CA GLU A 55 2.35 -3.03 25.19
C GLU A 55 1.25 -2.45 26.09
N ILE A 56 -0.02 -2.44 25.66
CA ILE A 56 -1.13 -1.94 26.50
C ILE A 56 -1.35 -2.82 27.75
N ASN A 57 -1.03 -4.11 27.69
CA ASN A 57 -1.14 -4.99 28.86
C ASN A 57 0.03 -4.83 29.84
N GLN A 58 1.12 -4.16 29.43
CA GLN A 58 2.36 -4.04 30.21
C GLN A 58 2.65 -2.59 30.63
N SER A 59 2.09 -1.60 29.93
CA SER A 59 2.37 -0.20 30.17
C SER A 59 1.38 0.38 31.16
N SER A 60 1.89 0.94 32.25
CA SER A 60 1.20 1.79 33.22
C SER A 60 0.80 3.16 32.65
N LEU A 61 0.56 3.24 31.34
CA LEU A 61 -0.07 4.40 30.74
C LEU A 61 -1.46 4.52 31.35
N PRO A 62 -1.94 5.75 31.64
CA PRO A 62 -3.22 5.93 32.30
C PRO A 62 -4.28 5.15 31.51
N PRO A 63 -5.01 4.23 32.15
CA PRO A 63 -6.03 3.49 31.46
C PRO A 63 -6.96 4.53 30.87
N ILE A 64 -7.22 4.46 29.57
CA ILE A 64 -8.28 5.24 28.93
C ILE A 64 -9.62 4.63 29.38
N SER A 65 -9.85 4.61 30.69
CA SER A 65 -11.08 4.14 31.34
C SER A 65 -12.23 5.12 31.10
N SER A 66 -11.97 6.29 30.53
CA SER A 66 -13.00 7.27 30.15
C SER A 66 -13.58 7.06 28.75
N LEU A 67 -12.96 6.24 27.88
CA LEU A 67 -13.58 5.84 26.62
C LEU A 67 -14.33 4.53 26.82
N GLN A 68 -15.50 4.60 27.47
CA GLN A 68 -16.53 3.55 27.37
C GLN A 68 -16.98 3.43 25.90
N ILE A 69 -16.25 2.68 25.09
CA ILE A 69 -16.65 2.28 23.75
C ILE A 69 -17.84 1.35 23.94
N SER A 70 -19.04 1.93 23.93
CA SER A 70 -20.28 1.18 24.11
C SER A 70 -20.39 0.19 22.95
N THR A 71 -20.38 -1.08 23.30
CA THR A 71 -20.55 -2.20 22.39
C THR A 71 -21.88 -2.07 21.64
N LEU A 72 -21.81 -1.79 20.33
CA LEU A 72 -22.93 -2.00 19.41
C LEU A 72 -23.36 -3.48 19.46
N PRO A 73 -24.67 -3.78 19.59
CA PRO A 73 -25.15 -5.16 19.67
C PRO A 73 -25.16 -5.77 18.26
N GLY A 74 -24.29 -6.75 17.99
CA GLY A 74 -24.42 -7.59 16.78
C GLY A 74 -23.14 -8.02 16.05
N GLY A 75 -21.95 -7.61 16.51
CA GLY A 75 -20.68 -7.99 15.86
C GLY A 75 -19.75 -8.74 16.82
N THR A 76 -19.22 -9.89 16.37
CA THR A 76 -18.22 -10.73 17.03
C THR A 76 -17.21 -9.92 17.83
N ARG A 77 -17.22 -10.07 19.18
CA ARG A 77 -16.51 -9.20 20.14
C ARG A 77 -15.07 -8.86 19.72
N PRO A 78 -14.78 -7.61 19.30
CA PRO A 78 -13.43 -7.10 19.36
C PRO A 78 -13.09 -6.86 20.82
N THR A 79 -11.89 -7.24 21.25
CA THR A 79 -11.39 -7.05 22.64
C THR A 79 -11.70 -5.62 23.13
N PRO A 80 -12.53 -5.43 24.19
CA PRO A 80 -13.25 -4.18 24.39
C PRO A 80 -12.48 -3.03 25.04
N ARG A 81 -11.14 -2.97 24.99
CA ARG A 81 -10.36 -1.90 25.67
C ARG A 81 -9.09 -1.44 24.94
N HIS A 82 -8.92 -1.77 23.66
CA HIS A 82 -7.69 -1.46 22.94
C HIS A 82 -7.86 -0.22 22.03
N ILE A 83 -6.90 0.70 22.06
CA ILE A 83 -6.87 1.91 21.21
C ILE A 83 -6.98 1.55 19.72
N ILE A 84 -6.43 0.40 19.34
CA ILE A 84 -6.56 -0.19 18.00
C ILE A 84 -7.48 -1.42 18.10
N PRO A 85 -8.81 -1.27 17.91
CA PRO A 85 -9.77 -2.34 18.18
C PRO A 85 -9.68 -3.51 17.20
N SER A 86 -9.12 -3.30 16.00
CA SER A 86 -8.97 -4.36 15.00
C SER A 86 -7.85 -4.06 13.99
N MET A 87 -7.40 -5.10 13.30
CA MET A 87 -6.48 -4.97 12.16
C MET A 87 -7.10 -4.13 11.03
N SER A 88 -8.40 -4.25 10.81
CA SER A 88 -9.12 -3.48 9.79
C SER A 88 -9.09 -1.99 10.11
N PHE A 89 -9.27 -1.63 11.38
CA PHE A 89 -9.19 -0.24 11.84
C PHE A 89 -7.79 0.35 11.59
N LEU A 90 -6.74 -0.37 12.00
CA LEU A 90 -5.35 0.01 11.73
C LEU A 90 -5.11 0.27 10.24
N LYS A 91 -5.60 -0.61 9.38
CA LYS A 91 -5.37 -0.56 7.92
C LYS A 91 -6.17 0.52 7.20
N LYS A 92 -7.40 0.80 7.64
CA LYS A 92 -8.33 1.70 6.94
C LYS A 92 -8.25 3.14 7.44
N HIS A 93 -7.94 3.35 8.71
CA HIS A 93 -7.98 4.69 9.32
C HIS A 93 -6.58 5.15 9.71
N VAL A 94 -5.93 4.43 10.64
CA VAL A 94 -4.69 4.91 11.26
C VAL A 94 -3.53 5.00 10.27
N LEU A 95 -3.23 3.92 9.53
CA LEU A 95 -2.10 3.90 8.61
C LEU A 95 -2.27 4.86 7.41
N PRO A 96 -3.42 4.92 6.73
CA PRO A 96 -3.65 5.92 5.68
C PRO A 96 -3.57 7.36 6.19
N SER A 97 -4.02 7.63 7.41
CA SER A 97 -3.94 8.95 8.03
C SER A 97 -2.48 9.36 8.29
N LEU A 98 -1.67 8.44 8.84
CA LEU A 98 -0.22 8.65 9.01
C LEU A 98 0.54 8.86 7.69
N GLU A 99 0.11 8.19 6.62
CA GLU A 99 0.64 8.35 5.27
C GLU A 99 0.24 9.71 4.67
N GLY A 100 -1.03 10.12 4.84
CA GLY A 100 -1.54 11.42 4.40
C GLY A 100 -0.85 12.60 5.07
N LEU A 101 -0.48 12.45 6.35
CA LEU A 101 0.32 13.42 7.10
C LEU A 101 1.80 13.43 6.73
N ARG A 102 2.26 12.51 5.87
CA ARG A 102 3.68 12.30 5.54
C ARG A 102 4.58 12.07 6.76
N SER A 103 4.03 11.50 7.83
CA SER A 103 4.83 11.11 8.99
C SER A 103 5.49 9.75 8.78
N TYR A 104 4.80 8.87 8.05
CA TYR A 104 5.26 7.51 7.77
C TYR A 104 4.98 7.14 6.31
N GLU A 105 5.81 6.24 5.76
CA GLU A 105 5.59 5.69 4.44
C GLU A 105 5.66 4.16 4.44
N LYS A 106 4.97 3.59 3.46
CA LYS A 106 4.93 2.15 3.23
C LYS A 106 6.01 1.75 2.23
N VAL A 107 6.98 0.98 2.68
CA VAL A 107 8.11 0.51 1.88
C VAL A 107 8.10 -0.99 1.69
N TYR A 108 8.60 -1.44 0.53
CA TYR A 108 8.75 -2.86 0.23
C TYR A 108 10.19 -3.28 0.50
N VAL A 109 10.39 -4.03 1.58
CA VAL A 109 11.72 -4.35 2.10
C VAL A 109 11.99 -5.84 1.92
N ARG A 110 13.21 -6.17 1.50
CA ARG A 110 13.74 -7.53 1.50
C ARG A 110 14.16 -7.87 2.92
N ARG A 111 13.54 -8.90 3.50
CA ARG A 111 13.91 -9.44 4.81
C ARG A 111 14.25 -10.92 4.67
N GLU A 112 15.15 -11.38 5.52
CA GLU A 112 15.40 -12.80 5.66
C GLU A 112 14.17 -13.48 6.26
N ALA A 113 13.72 -14.58 5.65
CA ALA A 113 12.63 -15.37 6.23
C ALA A 113 13.07 -15.96 7.58
N THR A 114 12.17 -15.95 8.57
CA THR A 114 12.42 -16.66 9.83
C THR A 114 12.44 -18.17 9.60
N PRO A 115 13.10 -18.97 10.46
CA PRO A 115 13.15 -20.43 10.29
C PRO A 115 11.76 -21.07 10.13
N GLN A 116 10.77 -20.55 10.85
CA GLN A 116 9.39 -21.02 10.79
C GLN A 116 8.73 -20.67 9.44
N GLU A 117 8.97 -19.47 8.92
CA GLU A 117 8.50 -19.08 7.58
C GLU A 117 9.22 -19.86 6.47
N ARG A 118 10.51 -20.14 6.63
CA ARG A 118 11.28 -20.98 5.72
C ARG A 118 10.69 -22.39 5.65
N ALA A 119 10.35 -23.00 6.78
CA ALA A 119 9.72 -24.32 6.82
C ALA A 119 8.34 -24.33 6.14
N ALA A 120 7.53 -23.29 6.34
CA ALA A 120 6.21 -23.15 5.69
C ALA A 120 6.31 -22.90 4.17
N MET A 121 7.37 -22.23 3.71
CA MET A 121 7.61 -22.04 2.28
C MET A 121 8.26 -23.28 1.65
N SER A 122 9.19 -23.94 2.34
CA SER A 122 9.84 -25.15 1.84
C SER A 122 8.87 -26.32 1.74
N SER A 123 7.86 -26.42 2.61
CA SER A 123 6.82 -27.46 2.48
C SER A 123 6.04 -27.30 1.17
N LYS A 124 5.68 -26.07 0.78
CA LYS A 124 5.06 -25.76 -0.52
C LYS A 124 6.01 -25.95 -1.70
N GLN A 125 7.30 -25.69 -1.52
CA GLN A 125 8.30 -25.76 -2.58
C GLN A 125 8.84 -27.17 -2.82
N ARG A 126 8.91 -28.02 -1.78
CA ARG A 126 9.25 -29.45 -1.87
C ARG A 126 8.24 -30.24 -2.69
N GLN A 127 6.96 -29.86 -2.66
CA GLN A 127 5.95 -30.43 -3.54
C GLN A 127 6.17 -30.05 -5.03
N ALA A 128 6.89 -28.96 -5.30
CA ALA A 128 7.10 -28.47 -6.67
C ALA A 128 8.44 -28.92 -7.27
N ARG A 129 9.55 -28.95 -6.50
CA ARG A 129 10.88 -29.37 -6.98
C ARG A 129 11.72 -29.93 -5.83
N GLY A 130 12.09 -31.21 -5.92
CA GLY A 130 12.82 -31.97 -4.90
C GLY A 130 14.30 -31.64 -4.77
N SER A 131 14.66 -30.39 -4.44
CA SER A 131 16.05 -30.04 -4.13
C SER A 131 16.17 -29.49 -2.70
N GLU A 132 16.73 -30.33 -1.82
CA GLU A 132 17.17 -29.95 -0.46
C GLU A 132 18.52 -29.26 -0.53
N GLN A 133 18.54 -27.96 -0.80
CA GLN A 133 19.72 -27.14 -0.54
C GLN A 133 19.30 -25.99 0.36
N GLY A 134 20.15 -25.62 1.32
CA GLY A 134 19.91 -24.56 2.30
C GLY A 134 19.76 -23.20 1.64
N VAL A 135 18.58 -22.93 1.06
CA VAL A 135 18.27 -21.68 0.40
C VAL A 135 18.04 -20.62 1.46
N PHE A 136 18.86 -19.57 1.44
CA PHE A 136 18.52 -18.29 2.05
C PHE A 136 17.32 -17.72 1.28
N ILE A 137 16.12 -18.01 1.77
CA ILE A 137 14.89 -17.51 1.16
C ILE A 137 14.68 -16.10 1.68
N ASP A 138 15.03 -15.14 0.85
CA ASP A 138 14.65 -13.76 1.09
C ASP A 138 13.18 -13.56 0.75
N THR A 139 12.46 -12.96 1.68
CA THR A 139 11.06 -12.59 1.51
C THR A 139 10.95 -11.09 1.38
N TRP A 140 10.08 -10.64 0.49
CA TRP A 140 9.77 -9.24 0.36
C TRP A 140 8.45 -8.96 1.07
N SER A 141 8.46 -8.00 2.00
CA SER A 141 7.26 -7.63 2.75
C SER A 141 7.07 -6.11 2.81
N TRP A 142 5.81 -5.71 2.92
CA TRP A 142 5.46 -4.32 3.13
C TRP A 142 5.66 -3.97 4.61
N GLN A 143 6.44 -2.92 4.86
CA GLN A 143 6.76 -2.41 6.17
C GLN A 143 6.52 -0.90 6.22
N TRP A 144 6.22 -0.39 7.41
CA TRP A 144 6.08 1.04 7.66
C TRP A 144 7.33 1.57 8.31
N ARG A 145 7.84 2.69 7.80
CA ARG A 145 8.99 3.40 8.36
C ARG A 145 8.69 4.90 8.47
N PRO A 146 9.42 5.65 9.30
CA PRO A 146 9.33 7.10 9.32
C PRO A 146 9.57 7.65 7.91
N PHE A 147 8.78 8.66 7.53
CA PHE A 147 8.91 9.28 6.22
C PHE A 147 10.31 9.91 6.09
N SER A 148 10.98 9.61 4.99
CA SER A 148 12.28 10.19 4.66
C SER A 148 12.18 10.92 3.33
N ASP A 149 12.46 12.23 3.31
CA ASP A 149 12.53 13.02 2.06
C ASP A 149 13.65 12.55 1.12
N ILE A 150 14.58 11.75 1.64
CA ILE A 150 15.63 11.10 0.86
C ILE A 150 14.98 10.04 -0.04
N ARG A 151 14.56 10.47 -1.23
CA ARG A 151 14.17 9.58 -2.32
C ARG A 151 15.39 8.72 -2.68
N LEU A 152 15.46 7.52 -2.12
CA LEU A 152 16.35 6.49 -2.60
C LEU A 152 15.91 6.20 -4.03
N ASN A 153 16.60 6.81 -5.00
CA ASN A 153 16.38 6.52 -6.40
C ASN A 153 16.47 4.99 -6.54
N PRO A 154 15.41 4.31 -7.01
CA PRO A 154 15.47 2.86 -7.16
C PRO A 154 16.70 2.54 -8.01
N PRO A 155 17.46 1.49 -7.67
CA PRO A 155 18.63 1.13 -8.46
C PRO A 155 18.18 0.98 -9.91
N LYS A 156 18.71 1.84 -10.79
CA LYS A 156 18.40 1.80 -12.22
C LYS A 156 18.90 0.45 -12.73
N LYS A 157 18.00 -0.54 -12.81
CA LYS A 157 18.32 -1.80 -13.47
C LYS A 157 18.81 -1.44 -14.88
N PRO A 158 19.96 -1.97 -15.33
CA PRO A 158 20.42 -1.69 -16.68
C PRO A 158 19.34 -2.16 -17.63
N MET A 159 18.70 -1.21 -18.33
CA MET A 159 17.81 -1.57 -19.43
C MET A 159 18.68 -2.32 -20.46
N PRO A 160 18.31 -3.52 -20.88
CA PRO A 160 19.03 -4.20 -21.94
C PRO A 160 19.05 -3.28 -23.18
N LYS A 161 20.25 -2.97 -23.67
CA LYS A 161 20.48 -2.01 -24.77
C LYS A 161 19.82 -2.44 -26.09
N GLN A 162 19.37 -3.69 -26.19
CA GLN A 162 18.67 -4.22 -27.35
C GLN A 162 17.40 -4.94 -26.93
N PRO A 163 16.26 -4.70 -27.62
CA PRO A 163 15.13 -5.60 -27.51
C PRO A 163 15.58 -6.96 -28.09
N PRO A 164 15.40 -8.07 -27.37
CA PRO A 164 15.74 -9.39 -27.88
C PRO A 164 14.87 -9.69 -29.10
N SER A 165 15.43 -9.55 -30.31
CA SER A 165 14.73 -9.72 -31.59
C SER A 165 14.24 -11.16 -31.80
N LYS A 166 14.83 -12.14 -31.09
CA LYS A 166 14.49 -13.56 -31.12
C LYS A 166 13.41 -14.00 -30.12
N LEU A 167 12.87 -13.09 -29.31
CA LEU A 167 11.80 -13.40 -28.34
C LEU A 167 10.40 -13.15 -28.90
N LEU A 168 10.18 -13.17 -30.21
CA LEU A 168 8.83 -12.99 -30.77
C LEU A 168 8.11 -14.31 -31.07
N ASP A 169 8.85 -15.42 -31.18
CA ASP A 169 8.27 -16.70 -31.58
C ASP A 169 7.52 -17.42 -30.44
N HIS A 170 7.81 -17.08 -29.18
CA HIS A 170 7.07 -17.58 -28.02
C HIS A 170 5.73 -16.86 -27.78
N LEU A 171 5.40 -15.82 -28.58
CA LEU A 171 4.13 -15.09 -28.47
C LEU A 171 3.05 -15.74 -29.34
N ASN A 172 1.83 -15.87 -28.79
CA ASN A 172 0.65 -16.36 -29.52
C ASN A 172 0.40 -15.52 -30.81
N PRO A 173 -0.06 -16.15 -31.92
CA PRO A 173 -0.38 -15.49 -33.19
C PRO A 173 -1.17 -14.17 -33.07
N ARG A 174 -2.16 -14.09 -32.18
CA ARG A 174 -2.95 -12.86 -31.96
C ARG A 174 -2.08 -11.69 -31.45
N ARG A 175 -1.15 -11.97 -30.54
CA ARG A 175 -0.23 -10.96 -29.98
C ARG A 175 0.84 -10.55 -30.99
N ARG A 176 1.28 -11.48 -31.85
CA ARG A 176 2.20 -11.19 -32.97
C ARG A 176 1.58 -10.23 -33.98
N ARG A 177 0.30 -10.42 -34.34
CA ARG A 177 -0.42 -9.53 -35.27
C ARG A 177 -0.67 -8.12 -34.70
N ALA A 178 -0.95 -7.99 -33.41
CA ALA A 178 -1.22 -6.69 -32.77
C ALA A 178 0.06 -5.85 -32.49
N ARG A 179 1.23 -6.49 -32.41
CA ARG A 179 2.52 -5.86 -32.15
C ARG A 179 2.92 -4.76 -33.16
N PRO A 180 2.92 -4.99 -34.49
CA PRO A 180 3.32 -3.96 -35.45
C PRO A 180 2.44 -2.71 -35.36
N GLU A 181 1.15 -2.87 -35.11
CA GLU A 181 0.24 -1.75 -34.91
C GLU A 181 0.57 -0.96 -33.64
N LYS A 182 0.84 -1.66 -32.53
CA LYS A 182 1.25 -1.04 -31.26
C LYS A 182 2.59 -0.29 -31.41
N GLU A 183 3.54 -0.86 -32.12
CA GLU A 183 4.84 -0.23 -32.40
C GLU A 183 4.69 0.99 -33.30
N LYS A 184 3.83 0.93 -34.33
CA LYS A 184 3.50 2.09 -35.17
C LYS A 184 2.91 3.23 -34.34
N ARG A 185 1.92 2.94 -33.49
CA ARG A 185 1.32 3.93 -32.57
C ARG A 185 2.37 4.53 -31.62
N ALA A 186 3.26 3.70 -31.06
CA ALA A 186 4.33 4.15 -30.19
C ALA A 186 5.32 5.10 -30.91
N ARG A 187 5.68 4.80 -32.16
CA ARG A 187 6.55 5.67 -32.97
C ARG A 187 5.88 7.03 -33.27
N ILE A 188 4.60 7.03 -33.62
CA ILE A 188 3.83 8.25 -33.85
C ILE A 188 3.80 9.10 -32.57
N PHE A 189 3.49 8.48 -31.43
CA PHE A 189 3.48 9.15 -30.13
C PHE A 189 4.86 9.73 -29.77
N ALA A 190 5.93 8.97 -29.98
CA ALA A 190 7.29 9.43 -29.71
C ALA A 190 7.69 10.64 -30.59
N LYS A 191 7.26 10.67 -31.85
CA LYS A 191 7.47 11.81 -32.76
C LYS A 191 6.69 13.04 -32.29
N ALA A 192 5.42 12.86 -31.92
CA ALA A 192 4.58 13.93 -31.39
C ALA A 192 5.15 14.51 -30.07
N ALA A 193 5.60 13.64 -29.16
CA ALA A 193 6.22 14.07 -27.90
C ALA A 193 7.52 14.87 -28.13
N LYS A 194 8.36 14.46 -29.10
CA LYS A 194 9.56 15.22 -29.49
C LYS A 194 9.19 16.60 -30.07
N ALA A 195 8.20 16.65 -30.95
CA ALA A 195 7.72 17.91 -31.53
C ALA A 195 7.15 18.85 -30.47
N ALA A 196 6.32 18.35 -29.55
CA ALA A 196 5.78 19.12 -28.44
C ALA A 196 6.89 19.68 -27.52
N LYS A 197 7.93 18.87 -27.24
CA LYS A 197 9.10 19.32 -26.46
C LYS A 197 9.88 20.42 -27.17
N GLN A 198 10.05 20.34 -28.49
CA GLN A 198 10.70 21.39 -29.28
C GLN A 198 9.86 22.67 -29.30
N LEU A 199 8.55 22.56 -29.52
CA LEU A 199 7.63 23.71 -29.47
C LEU A 199 7.66 24.39 -28.09
N GLY A 200 7.64 23.60 -27.01
CA GLY A 200 7.75 24.13 -25.65
C GLY A 200 9.07 24.88 -25.40
N ARG A 201 10.18 24.37 -25.95
CA ARG A 201 11.48 25.07 -25.90
C ARG A 201 11.46 26.38 -26.67
N LEU A 202 10.89 26.40 -27.88
CA LEU A 202 10.78 27.62 -28.68
C LEU A 202 9.91 28.68 -27.99
N ARG A 203 8.77 28.28 -27.41
CA ARG A 203 7.91 29.17 -26.63
C ARG A 203 8.61 29.72 -25.39
N ALA A 204 9.31 28.87 -24.64
CA ALA A 204 10.10 29.31 -23.50
C ALA A 204 11.20 30.29 -23.91
N LYS A 205 11.88 30.03 -25.03
CA LYS A 205 12.89 30.93 -25.59
C LYS A 205 12.29 32.30 -25.94
N ALA A 206 11.13 32.31 -26.61
CA ALA A 206 10.43 33.54 -26.97
C ALA A 206 9.92 34.32 -25.74
N ALA A 207 9.48 33.62 -24.68
CA ALA A 207 8.96 34.25 -23.47
C ALA A 207 10.06 34.83 -22.56
N PHE A 208 11.22 34.16 -22.49
CA PHE A 208 12.29 34.50 -21.54
C PHE A 208 13.56 35.10 -22.18
N GLY A 209 13.61 35.23 -23.51
CA GLY A 209 14.63 36.02 -24.20
C GLY A 209 16.08 35.54 -24.05
N VAL A 210 16.31 34.25 -23.77
CA VAL A 210 17.65 33.63 -23.73
C VAL A 210 18.02 33.04 -25.08
#